data_AF-A0A816NX35-F1
#
_entry.id   AF-A0A816NX35-F1
#
_cell.length_a   1.000
_cell.length_b   1.000
_cell.length_c   1.000
_cell.angle_alpha   90.00
_cell.angle_beta   90.00
_cell.angle_gamma   90.00
#
_symmetry.space_group_name_H-M   'P 1'
#
loop_
_entity.id
_entity.type
_entity.pdbx_description
1 polymer ?
#
loop_
_entity_poly.entity_id
_entity_poly.type
_entity_poly.pdbx_seq_one_letter_code
_entity_poly.pdbx_strand_id
1 'polypeptide(L)'
;MEYWKHVMNFGALLFQLLSEAFGLNSEILKKIDCLRSFRFELSEALGLRVLHKDHWVDVTPIHGALVGTGNRDGPRISVACFFSSNLFPNSTVYEPIKELLSDENPAKYRDTTIPEYTAGYLAGGFNGKSHLSKFRI
;
A
#
# COMPACT_ATOMS: atom_id res chain seq x y z
N MET A 1 -7.09 -15.44 17.91
CA MET A 1 -6.26 -15.53 16.68
C MET A 1 -7.12 -15.78 15.42
N GLU A 2 -8.30 -15.16 15.29
CA GLU A 2 -9.15 -15.32 14.08
C GLU A 2 -9.10 -14.10 13.17
N TYR A 3 -8.96 -12.91 13.76
CA TYR A 3 -8.88 -11.65 13.02
C TYR A 3 -7.80 -11.64 11.93
N TRP A 4 -6.60 -12.17 12.21
CA TRP A 4 -5.52 -12.21 11.22
C TRP A 4 -5.86 -13.10 10.00
N LYS A 5 -6.59 -14.21 10.20
CA LYS A 5 -7.02 -15.07 9.09
C LYS A 5 -7.96 -14.31 8.16
N HIS A 6 -8.88 -13.55 8.73
CA HIS A 6 -9.79 -12.71 7.97
C HIS A 6 -9.05 -11.59 7.22
N VAL A 7 -8.06 -10.95 7.86
CA VAL A 7 -7.25 -9.91 7.21
C VAL A 7 -6.42 -10.49 6.06
N MET A 8 -5.80 -11.66 6.23
CA MET A 8 -5.04 -12.32 5.17
C MET A 8 -5.93 -12.77 4.01
N ASN A 9 -7.09 -13.34 4.31
CA ASN A 9 -8.08 -13.71 3.28
C ASN A 9 -8.60 -12.47 2.54
N PHE A 10 -8.85 -11.38 3.26
CA PHE A 10 -9.23 -10.11 2.66
C PHE A 10 -8.14 -9.56 1.74
N GLY A 11 -6.87 -9.58 2.18
CA GLY A 11 -5.73 -9.19 1.35
C GLY A 11 -5.63 -10.01 0.07
N ALA A 12 -5.76 -11.35 0.18
CA ALA A 12 -5.72 -12.25 -0.97
C ALA A 12 -6.84 -11.97 -1.98
N LEU A 13 -8.07 -11.71 -1.50
CA LEU A 13 -9.21 -11.33 -2.34
C LEU A 13 -9.01 -9.96 -2.99
N LEU A 14 -8.47 -8.98 -2.24
CA LEU A 14 -8.17 -7.66 -2.76
C LEU A 14 -7.17 -7.72 -3.91
N PHE A 15 -6.06 -8.44 -3.74
CA PHE A 15 -5.06 -8.59 -4.80
C PHE A 15 -5.61 -9.35 -6.02
N GLN A 16 -6.48 -10.33 -5.80
CA GLN A 16 -7.17 -11.00 -6.89
C GLN A 16 -8.04 -10.03 -7.70
N LEU A 17 -8.90 -9.27 -7.03
CA LEU A 17 -9.81 -8.33 -7.68
C LEU A 17 -9.03 -7.22 -8.40
N LEU A 18 -7.93 -6.74 -7.81
CA LEU A 18 -7.05 -5.76 -8.45
C LEU A 18 -6.42 -6.35 -9.73
N SER A 19 -5.90 -7.58 -9.67
CA SER A 19 -5.37 -8.26 -10.86
C SER A 19 -6.42 -8.31 -11.97
N GLU A 20 -7.62 -8.79 -11.65
CA GLU A 20 -8.72 -8.93 -12.62
C GLU A 20 -9.16 -7.57 -13.19
N ALA A 21 -9.23 -6.52 -12.38
CA ALA A 21 -9.57 -5.16 -12.82
C ALA A 21 -8.54 -4.57 -13.79
N PHE A 22 -7.27 -4.96 -13.67
CA PHE A 22 -6.21 -4.59 -14.60
C PHE A 22 -6.08 -5.55 -15.80
N GLY A 23 -6.97 -6.54 -15.94
CA GLY A 23 -6.89 -7.55 -17.00
C GLY A 23 -5.71 -8.51 -16.84
N LEU A 24 -5.11 -8.57 -15.66
CA LEU A 24 -3.99 -9.44 -15.34
C LEU A 24 -4.47 -10.81 -14.88
N ASN A 25 -3.54 -11.77 -14.90
CA ASN A 25 -3.75 -13.03 -14.21
C ASN A 25 -3.97 -12.78 -12.70
N SER A 26 -5.02 -13.41 -12.14
CA SER A 26 -5.46 -13.26 -10.75
C SER A 26 -4.40 -13.64 -9.69
N GLU A 27 -3.36 -14.36 -10.10
CA GLU A 27 -2.28 -14.81 -9.23
C GLU A 27 -1.04 -13.89 -9.26
N ILE A 28 -0.91 -12.97 -10.24
CA ILE A 28 0.28 -12.10 -10.34
C ILE A 28 0.44 -11.26 -9.08
N LEU A 29 -0.59 -10.51 -8.66
CA LEU A 29 -0.48 -9.65 -7.49
C LEU A 29 -0.45 -10.42 -6.17
N LYS A 30 -1.05 -11.62 -6.11
CA LYS A 30 -0.93 -12.54 -4.96
C LYS A 30 0.51 -13.05 -4.78
N LYS A 31 1.22 -13.25 -5.88
CA LYS A 31 2.62 -13.71 -5.91
C LYS A 31 3.60 -12.59 -5.58
N ILE A 32 3.18 -11.33 -5.64
CA ILE A 32 4.01 -10.22 -5.15
C ILE A 32 4.12 -10.38 -3.63
N ASP A 33 5.36 -10.45 -3.15
CA ASP A 33 5.71 -10.88 -1.79
C ASP A 33 5.21 -9.96 -0.67
N CYS A 34 4.42 -8.93 -1.00
CA CYS A 34 3.74 -8.02 -0.09
C CYS A 34 2.82 -8.73 0.91
N LEU A 35 2.29 -9.91 0.57
CA LEU A 35 1.47 -10.72 1.47
C LEU A 35 2.28 -11.49 2.53
N ARG A 36 3.62 -11.57 2.43
CA ARG A 36 4.42 -12.33 3.41
C ARG A 36 4.53 -11.67 4.77
N SER A 37 4.36 -10.36 4.82
CA SER A 37 4.65 -9.57 6.02
C SER A 37 3.55 -8.56 6.23
N PHE A 38 3.08 -8.51 7.48
CA PHE A 38 1.98 -7.67 7.89
C PHE A 38 2.35 -6.90 9.16
N ARG A 39 2.02 -5.60 9.20
CA ARG A 39 2.23 -4.76 10.38
C ARG A 39 0.90 -4.21 10.89
N PHE A 40 0.63 -4.42 12.18
CA PHE A 40 -0.37 -3.65 12.92
C PHE A 40 0.28 -2.38 13.46
N GLU A 41 -0.31 -1.23 13.16
CA GLU A 41 0.00 0.01 13.88
C GLU A 41 -1.25 0.47 14.61
N LEU A 42 -1.19 0.45 15.94
CA LEU A 42 -2.18 1.10 16.77
C LEU A 42 -1.90 2.60 16.73
N SER A 43 -2.87 3.37 16.26
CA SER A 43 -2.75 4.83 16.20
C SER A 43 -3.94 5.48 16.89
N GLU A 44 -3.63 6.37 17.84
CA GLU A 44 -4.57 7.34 18.40
C GLU A 44 -4.60 8.58 17.48
N ALA A 45 -5.00 8.40 16.22
CA ALA A 45 -5.07 9.50 15.27
C ALA A 45 -6.41 10.24 15.35
N LEU A 46 -6.34 11.58 15.33
CA LEU A 46 -7.48 12.51 15.38
C LEU A 46 -8.36 12.53 14.11
N GLY A 47 -8.03 11.75 13.08
CA GLY A 47 -8.77 11.63 11.82
C GLY A 47 -7.88 11.46 10.58
N LEU A 48 -8.45 11.00 9.45
CA LEU A 48 -7.79 10.73 8.17
C LEU A 48 -8.40 11.68 7.17
N ARG A 49 -7.48 12.43 6.60
CA ARG A 49 -7.74 13.24 5.45
C ARG A 49 -6.95 12.67 4.30
N VAL A 50 -7.56 12.61 3.13
CA VAL A 50 -6.87 12.30 1.88
C VAL A 50 -6.65 13.60 1.15
N LEU A 51 -5.41 13.85 0.73
CA LEU A 51 -5.10 14.98 -0.16
C LEU A 51 -5.46 14.59 -1.59
N HIS A 52 -6.44 15.28 -2.17
CA HIS A 52 -6.87 15.07 -3.56
C HIS A 52 -6.96 16.44 -4.26
N LYS A 53 -6.19 16.60 -5.34
CA LYS A 53 -6.13 17.86 -6.11
C LYS A 53 -5.88 19.08 -5.21
N ASP A 54 -4.90 18.99 -4.32
CA ASP A 54 -4.52 20.03 -3.34
C ASP A 54 -5.56 20.39 -2.27
N HIS A 55 -6.64 19.61 -2.17
CA HIS A 55 -7.66 19.78 -1.14
C HIS A 55 -7.69 18.57 -0.20
N TRP A 56 -7.82 18.84 1.10
CA TRP A 56 -7.97 17.80 2.09
C TRP A 56 -9.45 17.40 2.22
N VAL A 57 -9.74 16.12 2.00
CA VAL A 57 -11.07 15.54 2.12
C VAL A 57 -11.14 14.65 3.35
N ASP A 58 -12.09 14.92 4.24
CA ASP A 58 -12.38 14.07 5.40
C ASP A 58 -13.04 12.76 4.94
N VAL A 59 -12.55 11.61 5.41
CA VAL A 59 -13.15 10.30 5.10
C VAL A 59 -14.03 9.84 6.25
N THR A 60 -15.34 9.74 6.02
CA THR A 60 -16.29 9.24 7.01
C THR A 60 -16.23 7.70 7.07
N PRO A 61 -15.89 7.08 8.21
CA PRO A 61 -15.93 5.63 8.34
C PRO A 61 -17.37 5.13 8.22
N ILE A 62 -17.59 4.13 7.36
CA ILE A 62 -18.87 3.41 7.27
C ILE A 62 -18.83 2.27 8.29
N HIS A 63 -19.89 2.10 9.08
CA HIS A 63 -19.96 1.02 10.06
C HIS A 63 -19.87 -0.35 9.35
N GLY A 64 -18.88 -1.18 9.73
CA GLY A 64 -18.57 -2.44 9.06
C GLY A 64 -17.64 -2.34 7.84
N ALA A 65 -17.22 -1.15 7.43
CA ALA A 65 -16.24 -0.94 6.36
C ALA A 65 -14.84 -0.70 6.92
N LEU A 66 -13.83 -1.29 6.26
CA LEU A 66 -12.43 -0.93 6.44
C LEU A 66 -12.17 0.40 5.73
N VAL A 67 -11.89 1.44 6.50
CA VAL A 67 -11.66 2.81 6.01
C VAL A 67 -10.41 3.36 6.68
N GLY A 68 -9.44 3.83 5.89
CA GLY A 68 -8.32 4.60 6.42
C GLY A 68 -8.83 5.85 7.17
N THR A 69 -8.15 6.26 8.23
CA THR A 69 -8.74 6.56 9.56
C THR A 69 -9.17 8.01 9.96
N GLY A 70 -10.41 8.51 9.73
CA GLY A 70 -11.22 9.36 10.68
C GLY A 70 -11.62 10.84 10.33
N ASN A 71 -12.51 11.60 11.03
CA ASN A 71 -13.20 11.57 12.35
C ASN A 71 -14.56 12.38 12.28
N ARG A 72 -15.48 12.39 13.28
CA ARG A 72 -15.59 13.37 14.40
C ARG A 72 -16.30 12.79 15.66
N ASP A 73 -15.92 13.30 16.84
CA ASP A 73 -16.42 13.13 18.22
C ASP A 73 -16.10 11.82 19.00
N GLY A 74 -14.99 11.85 19.76
CA GLY A 74 -14.55 10.84 20.75
C GLY A 74 -13.13 10.31 20.51
N PRO A 75 -12.43 9.77 21.54
CA PRO A 75 -11.16 9.06 21.34
C PRO A 75 -11.42 7.84 20.45
N ARG A 76 -10.83 7.82 19.25
CA ARG A 76 -10.94 6.71 18.29
C ARG A 76 -9.68 5.88 18.33
N ILE A 77 -9.83 4.61 18.67
CA ILE A 77 -8.76 3.61 18.48
C ILE A 77 -8.82 3.18 17.02
N SER A 78 -7.74 3.39 16.29
CA SER A 78 -7.57 2.89 14.93
C SER A 78 -6.51 1.81 14.88
N VAL A 79 -6.80 0.74 14.15
CA VAL A 79 -5.84 -0.32 13.83
C VAL A 79 -5.53 -0.21 12.35
N ALA A 80 -4.33 0.24 12.02
CA ALA A 80 -3.83 0.24 10.64
C ALA A 80 -3.20 -1.12 10.32
N CYS A 81 -3.46 -1.59 9.11
CA CYS A 81 -3.15 -2.92 8.62
C CYS A 81 -2.34 -2.79 7.33
N PHE A 82 -1.02 -3.00 7.39
CA PHE A 82 -0.13 -2.83 6.24
C PHE A 82 0.37 -4.17 5.71
N PHE A 83 0.15 -4.46 4.44
CA PHE A 83 0.82 -5.54 3.69
C PHE A 83 2.14 -5.00 3.13
N SER A 84 3.28 -5.53 3.59
CA SER A 84 4.59 -5.05 3.16
C SER A 84 5.67 -6.08 3.44
N SER A 85 6.49 -6.41 2.44
CA SER A 85 7.66 -7.28 2.57
C SER A 85 8.83 -6.71 3.40
N ASN A 86 8.71 -5.49 3.92
CA ASN A 86 9.77 -4.82 4.71
C ASN A 86 10.22 -5.58 5.96
N LEU A 87 9.34 -6.34 6.60
CA LEU A 87 9.69 -7.09 7.82
C LEU A 87 10.50 -8.36 7.53
N PHE A 88 10.40 -8.89 6.32
CA PHE A 88 11.17 -10.04 5.84
C PHE A 88 11.78 -9.67 4.48
N PRO A 89 12.80 -8.80 4.48
CA PRO A 89 13.42 -8.36 3.23
C PRO A 89 13.98 -9.56 2.48
N ASN A 90 13.71 -9.59 1.19
CA ASN A 90 14.23 -10.57 0.25
C ASN A 90 14.99 -9.83 -0.86
N SER A 91 15.65 -10.60 -1.72
CA SER A 91 16.32 -10.05 -2.91
C SER A 91 15.39 -9.94 -4.12
N THR A 92 14.05 -9.93 -3.91
CA THR A 92 13.09 -9.80 -5.01
C THR A 92 13.24 -8.42 -5.63
N VAL A 93 13.47 -8.41 -6.94
CA VAL A 93 13.50 -7.21 -7.76
C VAL A 93 12.08 -6.90 -8.19
N TYR A 94 11.61 -5.70 -7.89
CA TYR A 94 10.31 -5.16 -8.27
C TYR A 94 10.51 -4.32 -9.51
N GLU A 95 9.83 -4.71 -10.59
CA GLU A 95 9.84 -4.03 -11.87
C GLU A 95 8.40 -3.66 -12.28
N PRO A 96 8.22 -2.71 -13.22
CA PRO A 96 6.91 -2.45 -13.79
C PRO A 96 6.31 -3.72 -14.40
N ILE A 97 5.01 -3.95 -14.13
CA ILE A 97 4.27 -5.10 -14.65
C ILE A 97 4.25 -5.01 -16.17
N LYS A 98 4.94 -5.95 -16.83
CA LYS A 98 5.20 -5.91 -18.28
C LYS A 98 3.92 -5.98 -19.09
N GLU A 99 2.92 -6.71 -18.60
CA GLU A 99 1.60 -6.86 -19.19
C GLU A 99 0.79 -5.55 -19.24
N LEU A 100 1.17 -4.55 -18.42
CA LEU A 100 0.54 -3.23 -18.42
C LEU A 100 1.30 -2.19 -19.25
N LEU A 101 2.46 -2.55 -19.80
CA LEU A 101 3.28 -1.62 -20.57
C LEU A 101 2.85 -1.60 -22.04
N SER A 102 2.75 -0.40 -22.60
CA SER A 102 2.53 -0.15 -24.04
C SER A 102 3.25 1.12 -24.47
N ASP A 103 3.21 1.44 -25.76
CA ASP A 103 3.77 2.71 -26.27
C ASP A 103 3.05 3.93 -25.65
N GLU A 104 1.76 3.81 -25.38
CA GLU A 104 0.94 4.83 -24.69
C GLU A 104 1.10 4.81 -23.16
N ASN A 105 1.57 3.70 -22.59
CA ASN A 105 1.82 3.54 -21.16
C ASN A 105 3.21 2.93 -20.89
N PRO A 106 4.29 3.69 -21.12
CA PRO A 106 5.64 3.19 -20.91
C PRO A 106 5.95 3.03 -19.42
N ALA A 107 7.02 2.29 -19.12
CA ALA A 107 7.54 2.14 -17.77
C ALA A 107 7.85 3.53 -17.17
N LYS A 108 7.23 3.84 -16.03
CA LYS A 108 7.46 5.11 -15.31
C LYS A 108 8.56 5.01 -14.28
N TYR A 109 8.87 3.80 -13.83
CA TYR A 109 9.83 3.55 -12.76
C TYR A 109 10.82 2.48 -13.20
N ARG A 110 12.07 2.63 -12.78
CA ARG A 110 13.09 1.58 -12.91
C ARG A 110 12.84 0.45 -11.92
N ASP A 111 13.52 -0.65 -12.14
CA ASP A 111 13.56 -1.76 -11.20
C ASP A 111 14.24 -1.36 -9.87
N THR A 112 13.79 -1.96 -8.78
CA THR A 112 14.34 -1.71 -7.45
C THR A 112 14.08 -2.88 -6.52
N THR A 113 14.69 -2.86 -5.34
CA THR A 113 14.39 -3.78 -4.26
C THR A 113 13.73 -3.03 -3.10
N ILE A 114 12.90 -3.73 -2.33
CA ILE A 114 12.25 -3.15 -1.15
C ILE A 114 13.27 -2.62 -0.12
N PRO A 115 14.40 -3.30 0.16
CA PRO A 115 15.45 -2.76 1.01
C PRO A 115 16.05 -1.45 0.50
N GLU A 116 16.32 -1.33 -0.80
CA GLU A 116 16.85 -0.10 -1.41
C GLU A 116 15.86 1.07 -1.23
N TYR A 117 14.59 0.83 -1.58
CA TYR A 117 13.53 1.83 -1.42
C TYR A 117 13.36 2.27 0.04
N THR A 118 13.27 1.32 0.97
CA THR A 118 12.99 1.60 2.38
C THR A 118 14.16 2.28 3.07
N ALA A 119 15.40 1.89 2.79
CA ALA A 119 16.58 2.57 3.33
C ALA A 119 16.62 4.04 2.89
N GLY A 120 16.38 4.30 1.61
CA GLY A 120 16.33 5.66 1.09
C GLY A 120 15.14 6.47 1.62
N TYR A 121 13.97 5.85 1.76
CA TYR A 121 12.76 6.49 2.30
C TYR A 121 12.97 6.94 3.75
N LEU A 122 13.50 6.06 4.60
CA LEU A 122 13.76 6.37 6.01
C LEU A 122 14.86 7.44 6.17
N ALA A 123 15.87 7.44 5.30
CA ALA A 123 16.91 8.47 5.30
C ALA A 123 16.46 9.82 4.74
N GLY A 124 15.39 9.85 3.92
CA GLY A 124 14.97 11.02 3.15
C GLY A 124 14.28 12.12 3.95
N GLY A 125 13.82 11.83 5.18
CA GLY A 125 13.08 12.77 6.03
C GLY A 125 11.75 13.24 5.41
N PHE A 126 11.01 14.08 6.15
CA PHE A 126 9.72 14.64 5.70
C PHE A 126 9.92 15.97 4.97
N ASN A 127 10.48 15.94 3.76
CA ASN A 127 10.69 17.15 2.94
C ASN A 127 9.54 17.44 1.96
N GLY A 128 8.40 16.74 2.10
CA GLY A 128 7.25 16.85 1.21
C GLY A 128 7.46 16.28 -0.21
N LYS A 129 8.66 15.80 -0.55
CA LYS A 129 8.95 15.16 -1.84
C LYS A 129 8.84 13.66 -1.71
N SER A 130 8.11 13.04 -2.64
CA SER A 130 8.00 11.57 -2.69
C SER A 130 9.36 10.93 -2.96
N HIS A 131 9.74 9.95 -2.14
CA HIS A 131 10.98 9.19 -2.34
C HIS A 131 10.98 8.41 -3.67
N LEU A 132 9.79 8.02 -4.16
CA LEU A 132 9.60 7.35 -5.45
C LEU A 132 10.17 8.16 -6.63
N SER A 133 10.30 9.48 -6.50
CA SER A 133 10.87 10.33 -7.55
C SER A 133 12.31 9.93 -7.92
N LYS A 134 13.08 9.32 -7.01
CA LYS A 134 14.44 8.84 -7.28
C LYS A 134 14.50 7.59 -8.16
N PHE A 135 13.35 6.94 -8.38
CA PHE A 135 13.22 5.72 -9.17
C PHE A 135 12.51 5.97 -10.50
N ARG A 136 12.12 7.21 -10.79
CA ARG A 136 11.45 7.55 -12.05
C ARG A 136 12.43 7.48 -13.22
N ILE A 137 11.98 6.98 -14.37
CA ILE A 137 12.71 7.01 -15.65
C ILE A 137 12.57 8.39 -16.30
#